data_AF-A0A5K7S4Z3-F1
#
_entry.id   AF-A0A5K7S4Z3-F1
#
_cell.length_a   1.000
_cell.length_b   1.000
_cell.length_c   1.000
_cell.angle_alpha   90.00
_cell.angle_beta   90.00
_cell.angle_gamma   90.00
#
_symmetry.space_group_name_H-M   'P 1'
#
loop_
_entity.id
_entity.type
_entity.pdbx_description
1 polymer ?
#
loop_
_entity_poly.entity_id
_entity_poly.type
_entity_poly.pdbx_seq_one_letter_code
_entity_poly.pdbx_strand_id
1 'polypeptide(L)'
;MQLQEMTIVHLTGLTIEDLFSLNKSTVESATPVKESIGKLPKAILAQLETNNNAMGVQMNKSLKNALTPQVIEMRAEREDRFAEVKRNVTTALKGRDPEKKAAAENIESFLRPY
;
A
#
# COMPACT_ATOMS: atom_id res chain seq x y z
N MET A 1 14.11 7.37 32.35
CA MET A 1 14.65 7.93 31.09
C MET A 1 15.75 6.98 30.64
N GLN A 2 15.55 6.19 29.59
CA GLN A 2 16.59 5.29 29.07
C GLN A 2 17.61 6.14 28.32
N LEU A 3 18.90 5.97 28.65
CA LEU A 3 19.99 6.59 27.91
C LEU A 3 20.18 5.77 26.62
N GLN A 4 19.92 6.38 25.47
CA GLN A 4 20.23 5.78 24.18
C GLN A 4 21.72 5.96 23.87
N GLU A 5 22.40 4.88 23.53
CA GLU A 5 23.79 4.95 23.05
C GLU A 5 23.82 5.51 21.63
N MET A 6 24.55 6.61 21.45
CA MET A 6 24.75 7.22 20.13
C MET A 6 25.98 6.59 19.47
N THR A 7 25.80 6.05 18.27
CA THR A 7 26.88 5.47 17.48
C THR A 7 27.26 6.41 16.35
N ILE A 8 28.56 6.53 16.06
CA ILE A 8 29.05 7.29 14.90
C ILE A 8 28.68 6.52 13.64
N VAL A 9 27.93 7.18 12.75
CA VAL A 9 27.52 6.60 11.47
C VAL A 9 28.45 7.11 10.36
N HIS A 10 29.08 6.20 9.64
CA HIS A 10 29.82 6.54 8.42
C HIS A 10 28.84 6.74 7.26
N LEU A 11 28.85 7.94 6.67
CA LEU A 11 27.92 8.31 5.60
C LEU A 11 28.19 7.58 4.27
N THR A 12 29.40 7.05 4.10
CA THR A 12 29.78 6.21 2.96
C THR A 12 29.12 4.84 3.06
N GLY A 13 28.14 4.58 2.18
CA GLY A 13 27.43 3.29 2.09
C GLY A 13 26.02 3.30 2.67
N LEU A 14 25.53 4.45 3.12
CA LEU A 14 24.17 4.57 3.65
C LEU A 14 23.14 4.41 2.52
N THR A 15 22.20 3.48 2.67
CA THR A 15 21.08 3.37 1.75
C THR A 15 20.09 4.53 1.97
N ILE A 16 19.18 4.74 1.01
CA ILE A 16 18.10 5.74 1.16
C ILE A 16 17.20 5.36 2.35
N GLU A 17 17.02 4.07 2.62
CA GLU A 17 16.24 3.54 3.74
C GLU A 17 16.91 3.81 5.09
N ASP A 18 18.22 3.62 5.17
CA ASP A 18 19.01 3.97 6.36
C ASP A 18 18.95 5.47 6.63
N LEU A 19 19.02 6.30 5.57
CA LEU A 19 18.99 7.76 5.70
C LEU A 19 17.61 8.22 6.19
N PHE A 20 16.54 7.64 5.67
CA PHE A 20 15.17 7.89 6.13
C PHE A 20 15.01 7.55 7.61
N SER A 21 15.51 6.38 8.01
CA SER A 21 15.41 5.88 9.39
C SER A 21 16.21 6.75 10.36
N LEU A 22 17.42 7.15 9.98
CA LEU A 22 18.28 8.03 10.77
C LEU A 22 17.63 9.40 11.01
N ASN A 23 17.11 10.02 9.94
CA ASN A 23 16.42 11.31 10.04
C ASN A 23 15.15 11.20 10.89
N LYS A 24 14.39 10.11 10.74
CA LYS A 24 13.19 9.87 11.55
C LYS A 24 13.53 9.74 13.04
N SER A 25 14.51 8.92 13.39
CA SER A 25 14.99 8.76 14.76
C SER A 25 15.49 10.09 15.34
N THR A 26 16.16 10.91 14.53
CA THR A 26 16.63 12.25 14.92
C THR A 26 15.45 13.18 15.24
N VAL A 27 14.42 13.19 14.40
CA VAL A 27 13.21 14.01 14.61
C VAL A 27 12.47 13.57 15.87
N GLU A 28 12.29 12.26 16.07
CA GLU A 28 11.63 11.69 17.24
C GLU A 28 12.39 12.02 18.54
N SER A 29 13.73 11.94 18.51
CA SER A 29 14.58 12.27 19.67
C SER A 29 14.56 13.77 19.99
N ALA A 30 14.47 14.63 18.98
CA ALA A 30 14.44 16.08 19.15
C ALA A 30 13.05 16.64 19.50
N THR A 31 11.98 15.87 19.28
CA THR A 31 10.59 16.31 19.51
C THR A 31 10.30 16.73 20.95
N PRO A 32 10.72 15.98 21.99
CA PRO A 32 10.48 16.38 23.39
C PRO A 32 11.13 17.70 23.79
N VAL A 33 12.23 18.08 23.13
CA VAL A 33 13.01 19.29 23.45
C VAL A 33 12.78 20.43 22.45
N LYS A 34 11.91 20.23 21.45
CA LYS A 34 11.66 21.15 20.33
C LYS A 34 11.36 22.59 20.75
N GLU A 35 10.69 22.78 21.88
CA GLU A 35 10.37 24.12 22.41
C GLU A 35 11.55 24.80 23.13
N SER A 36 12.54 24.01 23.57
CA SER A 36 13.69 24.47 24.35
C SER A 36 14.97 24.68 23.54
N ILE A 37 15.05 24.17 22.30
CA ILE A 37 16.25 24.24 21.44
C ILE A 37 16.43 25.59 20.71
N GLY A 38 15.51 26.55 20.89
CA GLY A 38 15.57 27.87 20.27
C GLY A 38 15.03 27.93 18.83
N LYS A 39 14.88 29.15 18.30
CA LYS A 39 14.14 29.41 17.04
C LYS A 39 14.79 28.80 15.80
N LEU A 40 16.11 28.92 15.66
CA LEU A 40 16.83 28.41 14.49
C LEU A 40 16.85 26.87 14.44
N PRO A 41 17.25 26.15 15.51
CA PRO A 41 17.18 24.68 15.50
C PRO A 41 15.76 24.16 15.33
N LYS A 42 14.74 24.84 15.89
CA LYS A 42 13.33 24.49 15.65
C LYS A 42 12.93 24.59 14.18
N ALA A 43 13.37 25.63 13.47
CA ALA A 43 13.12 25.78 12.04
C ALA A 43 13.84 24.70 11.21
N ILE A 44 15.10 24.40 11.54
CA ILE A 44 15.87 23.34 10.88
C ILE A 44 15.20 21.97 11.10
N LEU A 45 14.76 21.68 12.32
CA LEU A 45 14.05 20.44 12.65
C LEU A 45 12.75 20.29 11.84
N ALA A 46 11.98 21.37 11.69
CA ALA A 46 10.77 21.37 10.86
C ALA A 46 11.07 21.11 9.38
N GLN A 47 12.17 21.67 8.86
CA GLN A 47 12.60 21.41 7.49
C GLN A 47 13.07 19.96 7.32
N LEU A 48 13.82 19.43 8.29
CA LEU A 48 14.26 18.03 8.29
C LEU A 48 13.07 17.07 8.28
N GLU A 49 12.07 17.31 9.14
CA GLU A 49 10.82 16.55 9.19
C GLU A 49 10.07 16.59 7.84
N THR A 50 9.94 17.78 7.25
CA THR A 50 9.30 17.98 5.95
C THR A 50 10.02 17.21 4.84
N ASN A 51 11.34 17.32 4.78
CA ASN A 51 12.16 16.64 3.77
C ASN A 51 12.11 15.12 3.95
N ASN A 52 12.19 14.63 5.18
CA ASN A 52 12.14 13.20 5.47
C ASN A 52 10.77 12.59 5.11
N ASN A 53 9.69 13.31 5.37
CA ASN A 53 8.34 12.91 4.96
C ASN A 53 8.21 12.83 3.44
N ALA A 54 8.73 13.82 2.71
CA ALA A 54 8.74 13.80 1.24
C ALA A 54 9.55 12.62 0.69
N MET A 55 10.70 12.31 1.30
CA MET A 55 11.52 11.14 0.95
C MET A 55 10.74 9.83 1.18
N GLY A 56 10.07 9.68 2.33
CA GLY A 56 9.23 8.50 2.60
C GLY A 56 8.08 8.31 1.60
N VAL A 57 7.47 9.40 1.14
CA VAL A 57 6.44 9.33 0.08
C VAL A 57 7.03 8.84 -1.25
N GLN A 58 8.22 9.31 -1.63
CA GLN A 58 8.88 8.86 -2.85
C GLN A 58 9.32 7.39 -2.78
N MET A 59 9.88 6.96 -1.63
CA MET A 59 10.26 5.57 -1.38
C MET A 59 9.05 4.63 -1.48
N ASN A 60 7.88 5.04 -0.99
CA ASN A 60 6.66 4.23 -1.09
C ASN A 60 6.05 4.24 -2.50
N LYS A 61 6.33 5.26 -3.32
CA LYS A 61 5.81 5.35 -4.69
C LYS A 61 6.43 4.29 -5.60
N SER A 62 7.71 3.97 -5.43
CA SER A 62 8.36 2.89 -6.18
C SER A 62 7.79 1.51 -5.80
N LEU A 63 7.41 1.31 -4.53
CA LEU A 63 6.77 0.08 -4.07
C LEU A 63 5.35 -0.13 -4.63
N LYS A 64 4.58 0.95 -4.88
CA LYS A 64 3.24 0.84 -5.48
C LYS A 64 3.23 0.34 -6.93
N ASN A 65 4.32 0.53 -7.68
CA ASN A 65 4.46 -0.04 -9.04
C ASN A 65 4.62 -1.58 -9.03
N ALA A 66 4.83 -2.20 -7.87
CA ALA A 66 4.93 -3.65 -7.74
C ALA A 66 3.56 -4.37 -7.69
N LEU A 67 2.43 -3.66 -7.67
CA LEU A 67 1.17 -4.21 -8.19
C LEU A 67 1.30 -4.21 -9.72
N THR A 68 2.02 -5.22 -10.20
CA THR A 68 2.56 -5.35 -11.54
C THR A 68 1.46 -5.27 -12.62
N PRO A 69 1.82 -4.96 -13.88
CA PRO A 69 0.93 -5.16 -15.03
C PRO A 69 0.22 -6.51 -15.02
N GLN A 70 0.88 -7.55 -14.51
CA GLN A 70 0.34 -8.89 -14.30
C GLN A 70 -0.90 -8.90 -13.39
N VAL A 71 -0.94 -8.13 -12.30
CA VAL A 71 -2.11 -8.04 -11.41
C VAL A 71 -3.28 -7.36 -12.12
N ILE A 72 -2.99 -6.37 -12.98
CA ILE A 72 -4.00 -5.69 -13.80
C ILE A 72 -4.56 -6.64 -14.85
N GLU A 73 -3.70 -7.39 -15.54
CA GLU A 73 -4.07 -8.40 -16.52
C GLU A 73 -4.90 -9.53 -15.88
N MET A 74 -4.44 -10.08 -14.75
CA MET A 74 -5.17 -11.12 -14.01
C MET A 74 -6.53 -10.61 -13.50
N ARG A 75 -6.63 -9.33 -13.14
CA ARG A 75 -7.91 -8.72 -12.77
C ARG A 75 -8.84 -8.64 -13.98
N ALA A 76 -8.36 -8.19 -15.14
CA ALA A 76 -9.15 -8.11 -16.35
C ALA A 76 -9.64 -9.51 -16.79
N GLU A 77 -8.76 -10.51 -16.76
CA GLU A 77 -9.12 -11.90 -17.07
C GLU A 77 -10.17 -12.46 -16.11
N ARG A 78 -10.03 -12.17 -14.80
CA ARG A 78 -11.03 -12.57 -13.81
C ARG A 78 -12.39 -11.93 -14.08
N GLU A 79 -12.42 -10.64 -14.40
CA GLU A 79 -13.66 -9.92 -14.70
C GLU A 79 -14.34 -10.47 -15.96
N ASP A 80 -13.57 -10.80 -17.01
CA ASP A 80 -14.09 -11.38 -18.25
C ASP A 80 -14.69 -12.78 -18.02
N ARG A 81 -13.94 -13.68 -17.35
CA ARG A 81 -14.44 -15.02 -16.99
C ARG A 81 -15.69 -14.94 -16.11
N PHE A 82 -15.75 -13.99 -15.18
CA PHE A 82 -16.92 -13.81 -14.32
C PHE A 82 -18.14 -13.32 -15.12
N ALA A 83 -17.94 -12.44 -16.11
CA ALA A 83 -18.99 -12.02 -17.03
C ALA A 83 -19.52 -13.19 -17.88
N GLU A 84 -18.62 -14.06 -18.36
CA GLU A 84 -18.99 -15.26 -19.11
C GLU A 84 -19.81 -16.23 -18.26
N VAL A 85 -19.39 -16.48 -17.01
CA VAL A 85 -20.16 -17.32 -16.07
C VAL A 85 -21.57 -16.76 -15.85
N LYS A 86 -21.71 -15.46 -15.61
CA LYS A 86 -23.02 -14.81 -15.48
C LYS A 86 -23.88 -14.93 -16.74
N ARG A 87 -23.27 -14.78 -17.92
CA ARG A 87 -23.96 -14.95 -19.20
C ARG A 87 -24.46 -16.38 -19.36
N ASN A 88 -23.63 -17.38 -19.09
CA ASN A 88 -23.99 -18.79 -19.22
C ASN A 88 -25.11 -19.18 -18.25
N VAL A 89 -25.05 -18.72 -17.00
CA VAL A 89 -26.12 -18.91 -16.02
C VAL A 89 -27.42 -18.27 -16.50
N THR A 90 -27.38 -17.02 -16.98
CA THR A 90 -28.56 -16.32 -17.50
C THR A 90 -29.17 -17.05 -18.70
N THR A 91 -28.34 -17.55 -19.61
CA THR A 91 -28.78 -18.31 -20.78
C THR A 91 -29.39 -19.66 -20.37
N ALA A 92 -28.79 -20.37 -19.41
CA ALA A 92 -29.30 -21.64 -18.92
C ALA A 92 -30.64 -21.49 -18.17
N LEU A 93 -30.81 -20.41 -17.39
CA LEU A 93 -32.08 -20.09 -16.72
C LEU A 93 -33.25 -19.87 -17.71
N LYS A 94 -32.94 -19.26 -18.87
CA LYS A 94 -33.91 -19.02 -19.96
C LYS A 94 -34.08 -20.24 -20.87
N GLY A 95 -33.25 -21.26 -20.72
CA GLY A 95 -33.26 -22.47 -21.51
C GLY A 95 -34.44 -23.38 -21.21
N ARG A 96 -34.62 -24.40 -22.06
CA ARG A 96 -35.66 -25.44 -21.92
C ARG A 96 -35.14 -26.73 -21.28
N ASP A 97 -33.82 -26.84 -21.10
CA ASP A 97 -33.17 -28.01 -20.52
C ASP A 97 -33.34 -27.98 -18.98
N PRO A 98 -34.10 -28.92 -18.41
CA PRO A 98 -34.44 -28.89 -16.99
C PRO A 98 -33.22 -29.12 -16.08
N GLU A 99 -32.24 -29.93 -16.50
CA GLU A 99 -31.04 -30.20 -15.70
C GLU A 99 -30.13 -28.97 -15.63
N LYS A 100 -29.92 -28.32 -16.79
CA LYS A 100 -29.12 -27.09 -16.86
C LYS A 100 -29.77 -25.94 -16.14
N LYS A 101 -31.10 -25.86 -16.15
CA LYS A 101 -31.86 -24.82 -15.45
C LYS A 101 -31.74 -24.98 -13.93
N ALA A 102 -31.93 -26.19 -13.40
CA ALA A 102 -31.74 -26.47 -11.98
C ALA A 102 -30.30 -26.17 -11.52
N ALA A 103 -29.29 -26.53 -12.32
CA ALA A 103 -27.90 -26.18 -12.04
C ALA A 103 -27.65 -24.66 -12.03
N ALA A 104 -28.26 -23.92 -12.96
CA ALA A 104 -28.14 -22.47 -13.05
C ALA A 104 -28.83 -21.75 -11.88
N GLU A 105 -30.00 -22.21 -11.44
CA GLU A 105 -30.70 -21.67 -10.26
C GLU A 105 -29.86 -21.83 -8.98
N ASN A 106 -29.19 -22.97 -8.82
CA ASN A 106 -28.26 -23.21 -7.70
C ASN A 106 -27.04 -22.30 -7.74
N ILE A 107 -26.52 -21.96 -8.93
CA ILE A 107 -25.36 -21.07 -9.07
C ILE A 107 -25.78 -19.60 -8.89
N GLU A 108 -26.98 -19.22 -9.35
CA GLU A 108 -27.50 -17.85 -9.27
C GLU A 108 -27.52 -17.33 -7.82
N SER A 109 -27.84 -18.18 -6.84
CA SER A 109 -27.83 -17.78 -5.42
C SER A 109 -26.45 -17.33 -4.93
N PHE A 110 -25.36 -17.89 -5.48
CA PHE A 110 -24.00 -17.49 -5.14
C PHE A 110 -23.54 -16.22 -5.89
N LEU A 111 -24.23 -15.86 -6.98
CA LEU A 111 -23.92 -14.69 -7.79
C LEU A 111 -24.68 -13.42 -7.37
N ARG A 112 -25.76 -13.54 -6.59
CA ARG A 112 -26.60 -12.41 -6.11
C ARG A 112 -26.02 -11.51 -5.01
N PRO A 113 -25.01 -11.87 -4.18
CA PRO A 113 -24.49 -10.95 -3.17
C PRO A 113 -23.50 -9.89 -3.71
N TYR A 114 -23.22 -9.86 -5.02
CA TYR A 114 -22.28 -8.92 -5.66
C TYR A 114 -22.92 -8.20 -6.86
#